data_AF-A0A0C9RNI0-F1
#
_entry.id   AF-A0A0C9RNI0-F1
#
_cell.length_a   1.000
_cell.length_b   1.000
_cell.length_c   1.000
_cell.angle_alpha   90.00
_cell.angle_beta   90.00
_cell.angle_gamma   90.00
#
_symmetry.space_group_name_H-M   'P 1'
#
loop_
_entity.id
_entity.type
_entity.pdbx_description
1 polymer ?
#
loop_
_entity_poly.entity_id
_entity_poly.type
_entity_poly.pdbx_seq_one_letter_code
_entity_poly.pdbx_strand_id
1 'polypeptide(L)'
;MGASEYQRKKSASERWKLFGSPFRKKQTEDTQPIVYDNNNNNNDRSDNSNGRRQTRSLVSVARATLLTWRRLRLNPDKKLFFLYEPGKQVSSAVRIKNVSRSYVAFKFQTNAPKSCFMRPPHGILAPKQSILASVVKFVEQPEHPQEKKPVIKDKFKIVSLKVKEGTEYSADLFEEHRDFVLVERVLRVVFLDPERPSKELEKLKKRLEEAEAIKQAQKKPQEDNKEAKPAPEGIIDEWKERREKYLARQQEEVVESF
;
A
#
# COMPACT_ATOMS: atom_id res chain seq x y z
N MET A 1 46.83 -17.94 29.18
CA MET A 1 45.62 -18.22 29.97
C MET A 1 44.89 -16.88 30.13
N GLY A 2 43.99 -16.51 29.21
CA GLY A 2 42.56 -16.82 29.26
C GLY A 2 41.86 -15.73 30.11
N ALA A 3 40.88 -14.94 29.69
CA ALA A 3 39.97 -15.00 28.54
C ALA A 3 39.55 -13.56 28.15
N SER A 4 39.27 -13.35 26.87
CA SER A 4 38.63 -12.17 26.30
C SER A 4 37.12 -12.23 26.51
N GLU A 5 36.55 -11.21 27.14
CA GLU A 5 35.12 -11.11 27.42
C GLU A 5 34.39 -10.49 26.21
N TYR A 6 33.84 -11.37 25.37
CA TYR A 6 32.93 -11.02 24.28
C TYR A 6 31.55 -10.66 24.83
N GLN A 7 31.22 -9.37 24.91
CA GLN A 7 29.84 -8.94 25.14
C GLN A 7 29.04 -8.92 23.83
N ARG A 8 28.20 -9.95 23.73
CA ARG A 8 27.23 -10.23 22.67
C ARG A 8 26.07 -9.24 22.71
N LYS A 9 25.76 -8.67 21.53
CA LYS A 9 24.54 -7.94 21.17
C LYS A 9 23.28 -8.54 21.80
N LYS A 10 22.45 -7.73 22.47
CA LYS A 10 21.03 -8.00 22.66
C LYS A 10 20.20 -7.07 21.77
N SER A 11 19.59 -7.71 20.77
CA SER A 11 18.54 -7.17 19.90
C SER A 11 17.33 -6.78 20.75
N ALA A 12 16.95 -5.50 20.71
CA ALA A 12 15.66 -5.03 21.22
C ALA A 12 14.56 -5.39 20.21
N SER A 13 14.16 -6.66 20.21
CA SER A 13 13.04 -7.17 19.43
C SER A 13 12.06 -7.86 20.35
N GLU A 14 11.27 -7.09 21.10
CA GLU A 14 10.02 -7.54 21.75
C GLU A 14 9.42 -6.38 22.53
N ARG A 15 8.26 -5.85 22.07
CA ARG A 15 7.17 -5.26 22.88
C ARG A 15 6.12 -4.60 21.98
N TRP A 16 5.35 -5.42 21.28
CA TRP A 16 3.99 -5.05 20.85
C TRP A 16 3.09 -6.28 20.96
N LYS A 17 2.85 -6.70 22.20
CA LYS A 17 1.65 -7.46 22.59
C LYS A 17 0.91 -6.57 23.58
N LEU A 18 -0.43 -6.60 23.53
CA LEU A 18 -1.42 -5.77 24.24
C LEU A 18 -2.10 -4.70 23.37
N PHE A 19 -2.84 -5.16 22.36
CA PHE A 19 -4.14 -4.57 22.03
C PHE A 19 -5.17 -5.70 21.99
N GLY A 20 -5.51 -6.21 23.17
CA GLY A 20 -6.73 -6.98 23.37
C GLY A 20 -7.91 -6.02 23.28
N SER A 21 -8.68 -6.11 22.20
CA SER A 21 -9.98 -5.43 22.14
C SER A 21 -11.02 -6.31 22.84
N PRO A 22 -11.82 -5.79 23.78
CA PRO A 22 -12.84 -6.58 24.43
C PRO A 22 -13.94 -6.99 23.45
N PHE A 23 -14.17 -8.30 23.50
CA PHE A 23 -15.12 -9.10 22.76
C PHE A 23 -16.56 -8.69 23.13
N ARG A 24 -17.28 -8.01 22.23
CA ARG A 24 -18.71 -7.69 22.43
C ARG A 24 -19.57 -8.80 21.80
N LYS A 25 -19.97 -9.79 22.61
CA LYS A 25 -21.03 -10.76 22.26
C LYS A 25 -22.39 -10.05 22.23
N LYS A 26 -23.21 -10.38 21.24
CA LYS A 26 -24.64 -10.03 21.19
C LYS A 26 -25.40 -11.21 20.58
N GLN A 27 -26.37 -11.73 21.34
CA GLN A 27 -27.55 -12.55 21.00
C GLN A 27 -27.98 -13.24 22.30
N THR A 28 -29.24 -13.35 22.71
CA THR A 28 -30.56 -13.35 22.04
C THR A 28 -31.62 -13.01 23.09
N GLU A 29 -32.72 -12.34 22.73
CA GLU A 29 -34.01 -12.51 23.41
C GLU A 29 -35.15 -12.17 22.44
N ASP A 30 -36.11 -13.08 22.41
CA ASP A 30 -37.29 -13.12 21.53
C ASP A 30 -38.34 -12.10 21.92
N THR A 31 -38.97 -11.42 20.94
CA THR A 31 -40.36 -10.96 21.08
C THR A 31 -41.01 -10.83 19.70
N GLN A 32 -42.20 -11.43 19.59
CA GLN A 32 -43.09 -11.58 18.43
C GLN A 32 -43.57 -10.24 17.83
N PRO A 33 -43.99 -10.20 16.54
CA PRO A 33 -44.59 -9.01 15.95
C PRO A 33 -46.11 -8.95 16.21
N ILE A 34 -46.60 -7.78 16.63
CA ILE A 34 -48.04 -7.48 16.65
C ILE A 34 -48.47 -7.04 15.25
N VAL A 35 -49.39 -7.81 14.68
CA VAL A 35 -50.16 -7.49 13.48
C VAL A 35 -51.18 -6.42 13.84
N TYR A 36 -51.20 -5.31 13.10
CA TYR A 36 -52.38 -4.47 13.00
C TYR A 36 -52.85 -4.53 11.54
N ASP A 37 -53.93 -5.29 11.34
CA ASP A 37 -54.81 -5.15 10.19
C ASP A 37 -55.41 -3.74 10.20
N ASN A 38 -55.44 -3.09 9.04
CA ASN A 38 -56.45 -2.08 8.79
C ASN A 38 -56.89 -2.15 7.33
N ASN A 39 -58.01 -2.85 7.14
CA ASN A 39 -58.88 -2.74 5.99
C ASN A 39 -59.45 -1.32 5.92
N ASN A 40 -59.37 -0.68 4.77
CA ASN A 40 -60.50 0.12 4.32
C ASN A 40 -60.59 0.14 2.79
N ASN A 41 -61.66 -0.45 2.29
CA ASN A 41 -62.15 -0.29 0.93
C ASN A 41 -62.60 1.16 0.73
N ASN A 42 -62.31 1.73 -0.43
CA ASN A 42 -63.27 2.52 -1.17
C ASN A 42 -62.90 2.48 -2.66
N ASN A 43 -63.84 1.95 -3.44
CA ASN A 43 -63.91 2.16 -4.89
C ASN A 43 -64.31 3.61 -5.13
N ASP A 44 -63.56 4.32 -5.98
CA ASP A 44 -64.20 5.30 -6.86
C ASP A 44 -63.49 5.40 -8.20
N ARG A 45 -64.30 5.56 -9.26
CA ARG A 45 -63.89 5.57 -10.68
C ARG A 45 -63.62 6.99 -11.16
N SER A 46 -62.88 7.08 -12.28
CA SER A 46 -62.54 8.27 -13.10
C SER A 46 -61.52 9.21 -12.44
N ASP A 47 -60.50 9.76 -13.10
CA ASP A 47 -60.42 10.29 -14.45
C ASP A 47 -58.93 10.39 -14.93
N ASN A 48 -58.77 10.48 -16.23
CA ASN A 48 -57.56 10.61 -17.02
C ASN A 48 -56.86 11.97 -16.82
N SER A 49 -55.59 11.98 -16.38
CA SER A 49 -54.65 13.05 -16.78
C SER A 49 -53.18 12.67 -16.52
N ASN A 50 -52.36 13.03 -17.51
CA ASN A 50 -50.91 12.87 -17.58
C ASN A 50 -50.15 13.38 -16.34
N GLY A 51 -49.24 12.57 -15.82
CA GLY A 51 -48.31 13.00 -14.77
C GLY A 51 -47.25 11.97 -14.43
N ARG A 52 -46.29 11.75 -15.33
CA ARG A 52 -45.10 10.90 -15.12
C ARG A 52 -44.21 11.49 -14.01
N ARG A 53 -44.58 11.29 -12.74
CA ARG A 53 -43.71 11.55 -11.59
C ARG A 53 -42.72 10.39 -11.46
N GLN A 54 -41.53 10.58 -12.01
CA GLN A 54 -40.38 9.73 -11.68
C GLN A 54 -40.12 9.85 -10.19
N THR A 55 -40.41 8.78 -9.44
CA THR A 55 -39.99 8.64 -8.06
C THR A 55 -38.46 8.56 -8.05
N ARG A 56 -37.81 9.71 -7.80
CA ARG A 56 -36.36 9.79 -7.66
C ARG A 56 -35.96 8.97 -6.44
N SER A 57 -35.51 7.75 -6.72
CA SER A 57 -34.96 6.82 -5.74
C SER A 57 -33.89 7.51 -4.89
N LEU A 58 -34.18 7.68 -3.59
CA LEU A 58 -33.28 8.25 -2.59
C LEU A 58 -32.01 7.39 -2.38
N VAL A 59 -31.95 6.19 -2.96
CA VAL A 59 -30.78 5.31 -2.95
C VAL A 59 -29.57 5.95 -3.66
N SER A 60 -29.81 6.91 -4.57
CA SER A 60 -28.76 7.64 -5.28
C SER A 60 -28.05 8.69 -4.43
N VAL A 61 -28.70 9.23 -3.38
CA VAL A 61 -28.12 10.28 -2.51
C VAL A 61 -27.28 9.65 -1.38
N ALA A 62 -27.65 8.46 -0.91
CA ALA A 62 -26.89 7.72 0.11
C ALA A 62 -25.51 7.24 -0.37
N ARG A 63 -25.29 7.08 -1.69
CA ARG A 63 -23.95 6.79 -2.24
C ARG A 63 -23.03 8.01 -2.21
N ALA A 64 -23.57 9.23 -2.27
CA ALA A 64 -22.78 10.45 -2.25
C ALA A 64 -22.16 10.70 -0.86
N THR A 65 -22.85 10.35 0.23
CA THR A 65 -22.39 10.56 1.61
C THR A 65 -21.35 9.55 2.10
N LEU A 66 -21.25 8.36 1.50
CA LEU A 66 -20.16 7.42 1.80
C LEU A 66 -18.84 7.81 1.12
N LEU A 67 -18.89 8.60 0.05
CA LEU A 67 -17.72 9.16 -0.61
C LEU A 67 -17.15 10.38 0.12
N THR A 68 -17.94 11.07 0.96
CA THR A 68 -17.49 12.29 1.63
C THR A 68 -16.43 12.05 2.70
N TRP A 69 -16.22 10.80 3.14
CA TRP A 69 -15.20 10.50 4.16
C TRP A 69 -13.87 10.02 3.60
N ARG A 70 -13.82 9.53 2.35
CA ARG A 70 -12.56 9.09 1.75
C ARG A 70 -11.82 10.27 1.16
N ARG A 71 -10.57 10.48 1.58
CA ARG A 71 -9.72 11.54 1.03
C ARG A 71 -8.99 11.03 -0.21
N LEU A 72 -8.75 9.71 -0.29
CA LEU A 72 -8.01 9.07 -1.38
C LEU A 72 -8.89 8.07 -2.16
N ARG A 73 -8.76 8.08 -3.48
CA ARG A 73 -9.33 7.06 -4.38
C ARG A 73 -8.22 6.22 -4.98
N LEU A 74 -8.37 4.90 -4.89
CA LEU A 74 -7.39 3.96 -5.39
C LEU A 74 -7.88 3.24 -6.64
N ASN A 75 -6.96 2.98 -7.58
CA ASN A 75 -7.20 2.15 -8.74
C ASN A 75 -5.99 1.24 -8.99
N PRO A 76 -6.11 -0.08 -8.82
CA PRO A 76 -7.33 -0.82 -8.43
C PRO A 76 -7.75 -0.55 -6.98
N ASP A 77 -9.04 -0.74 -6.67
CA ASP A 77 -9.65 -0.26 -5.41
C ASP A 77 -9.63 -1.27 -4.24
N LYS A 78 -9.69 -2.57 -4.53
CA LYS A 78 -9.84 -3.64 -3.50
C LYS A 78 -8.81 -4.76 -3.57
N LYS A 79 -8.17 -4.94 -4.72
CA LYS A 79 -7.24 -6.02 -5.00
C LYS A 79 -5.99 -5.45 -5.65
N LEU A 80 -4.82 -5.95 -5.26
CA LEU A 80 -3.63 -5.85 -6.09
C LEU A 80 -3.37 -7.18 -6.76
N PHE A 81 -2.99 -7.09 -8.03
CA PHE A 81 -2.66 -8.24 -8.84
C PHE A 81 -1.16 -8.32 -9.03
N PHE A 82 -0.60 -9.50 -8.83
CA PHE A 82 0.80 -9.81 -9.07
C PHE A 82 0.88 -11.03 -9.96
N LEU A 83 1.94 -11.12 -10.76
CA LEU A 83 2.27 -12.38 -11.42
C LEU A 83 2.75 -13.40 -10.39
N TYR A 84 2.34 -14.65 -10.55
CA TYR A 84 2.83 -15.74 -9.71
C TYR A 84 4.15 -16.26 -10.27
N GLU A 85 5.25 -15.83 -9.65
CA GLU A 85 6.59 -16.35 -9.95
C GLU A 85 7.32 -16.67 -8.65
N PRO A 86 7.25 -17.93 -8.16
CA PRO A 86 7.95 -18.35 -6.95
C PRO A 86 9.46 -18.09 -7.02
N GLY A 87 10.04 -17.68 -5.90
CA GLY A 87 11.46 -17.33 -5.79
C GLY A 87 11.84 -15.97 -6.40
N LYS A 88 10.89 -15.22 -6.97
CA LYS A 88 11.16 -13.94 -7.63
C LYS A 88 10.50 -12.74 -6.94
N GLN A 89 11.04 -11.56 -7.24
CA GLN A 89 10.37 -10.30 -6.96
C GLN A 89 9.40 -9.96 -8.09
N VAL A 90 8.13 -9.81 -7.74
CA VAL A 90 7.06 -9.45 -8.66
C VAL A 90 6.50 -8.09 -8.28
N SER A 91 5.96 -7.38 -9.27
CA SER A 91 5.48 -6.01 -9.08
C SER A 91 4.01 -5.85 -9.43
N SER A 92 3.39 -4.88 -8.79
CA SER A 92 2.09 -4.32 -9.13
C SER A 92 2.15 -2.80 -9.11
N ALA A 93 1.12 -2.15 -9.62
CA ALA A 93 1.01 -0.70 -9.60
C ALA A 93 -0.41 -0.26 -9.24
N VAL A 94 -0.50 0.74 -8.38
CA VAL A 94 -1.75 1.33 -7.89
C VAL A 94 -1.72 2.83 -8.04
N ARG A 95 -2.75 3.38 -8.70
CA ARG A 95 -2.96 4.82 -8.76
C ARG A 95 -3.63 5.27 -7.48
N ILE A 96 -3.06 6.26 -6.82
CA ILE A 96 -3.61 6.90 -5.62
C ILE A 96 -3.93 8.35 -6.00
N LYS A 97 -5.20 8.74 -5.92
CA LYS A 97 -5.67 10.09 -6.24
C LYS A 97 -6.23 10.76 -4.99
N ASN A 98 -5.74 11.94 -4.65
CA ASN A 98 -6.40 12.80 -3.68
C ASN A 98 -7.67 13.37 -4.31
N VAL A 99 -8.84 12.98 -3.80
CA VAL A 99 -10.13 13.47 -4.30
C VAL A 99 -10.68 14.63 -3.47
N SER A 100 -10.06 14.89 -2.32
CA SER A 100 -10.44 15.96 -1.40
C SER A 100 -10.03 17.35 -1.91
N ARG A 101 -10.42 18.38 -1.13
CA ARG A 101 -10.05 19.79 -1.34
C ARG A 101 -8.86 20.24 -0.49
N SER A 102 -8.22 19.32 0.25
CA SER A 102 -7.11 19.62 1.15
C SER A 102 -5.88 18.80 0.79
N TYR A 103 -4.71 19.19 1.28
CA TYR A 103 -3.51 18.35 1.22
C TYR A 103 -3.71 17.11 2.09
N VAL A 104 -3.20 15.98 1.61
CA VAL A 104 -3.37 14.68 2.26
C VAL A 104 -2.05 13.95 2.33
N ALA A 105 -1.55 13.72 3.55
CA ALA A 105 -0.49 12.77 3.79
C ALA A 105 -1.04 11.35 3.70
N PHE A 106 -0.26 10.42 3.15
CA PHE A 106 -0.60 9.00 3.11
C PHE A 106 0.58 8.15 3.58
N LYS A 107 0.27 6.96 4.12
CA LYS A 107 1.27 5.95 4.50
C LYS A 107 0.79 4.55 4.12
N PHE A 108 1.72 3.75 3.61
CA PHE A 108 1.54 2.33 3.34
C PHE A 108 1.78 1.51 4.61
N GLN A 109 0.88 0.57 4.87
CA GLN A 109 0.98 -0.42 5.95
C GLN A 109 0.68 -1.80 5.37
N THR A 110 1.37 -2.85 5.81
CA THR A 110 1.15 -4.22 5.34
C THR A 110 1.32 -5.21 6.48
N ASN A 111 0.61 -6.34 6.42
CA ASN A 111 0.85 -7.48 7.31
C ASN A 111 2.01 -8.37 6.86
N ALA A 112 2.63 -8.08 5.71
CA ALA A 112 3.78 -8.80 5.17
C ALA A 112 4.97 -7.86 4.88
N PRO A 113 5.50 -7.13 5.88
CA PRO A 113 6.52 -6.09 5.65
C PRO A 113 7.88 -6.63 5.20
N LYS A 114 8.18 -7.91 5.48
CA LYS A 114 9.43 -8.56 5.05
C LYS A 114 9.46 -8.85 3.55
N SER A 115 8.30 -9.11 2.95
CA SER A 115 8.18 -9.57 1.57
C SER A 115 7.38 -8.62 0.69
N CYS A 116 6.85 -7.50 1.20
CA CYS A 116 6.06 -6.55 0.42
C CYS A 116 6.35 -5.10 0.83
N PHE A 117 6.66 -4.25 -0.15
CA PHE A 117 6.86 -2.82 0.07
C PHE A 117 6.31 -1.97 -1.08
N MET A 118 6.00 -0.71 -0.81
CA MET A 118 5.50 0.25 -1.80
C MET A 118 6.50 1.37 -2.05
N ARG A 119 6.55 1.88 -3.28
CA ARG A 119 7.35 3.03 -3.68
C ARG A 119 6.47 4.11 -4.33
N PRO A 120 6.39 5.33 -3.77
CA PRO A 120 6.93 5.70 -2.45
C PRO A 120 6.12 5.06 -1.30
N PRO A 121 6.71 4.78 -0.11
CA PRO A 121 6.00 4.15 1.02
C PRO A 121 5.04 5.13 1.73
N HIS A 122 5.29 6.43 1.59
CA HIS A 122 4.49 7.51 2.12
C HIS A 122 4.66 8.76 1.24
N GLY A 123 3.87 9.79 1.51
CA GLY A 123 4.00 11.07 0.82
C GLY A 123 2.82 11.98 1.09
N ILE A 124 2.85 13.16 0.49
CA ILE A 124 1.77 14.15 0.59
C ILE A 124 1.27 14.44 -0.82
N LEU A 125 -0.05 14.44 -0.99
CA LEU A 125 -0.73 14.75 -2.23
C LEU A 125 -1.50 16.05 -2.10
N ALA A 126 -1.23 16.99 -2.99
CA ALA A 126 -2.04 18.18 -3.18
C ALA A 126 -3.48 17.81 -3.60
N PRO A 127 -4.46 18.71 -3.43
CA PRO A 127 -5.81 18.50 -3.94
C PRO A 127 -5.81 18.08 -5.40
N LYS A 128 -6.58 17.04 -5.75
CA LYS A 128 -6.70 16.46 -7.12
C LYS A 128 -5.44 15.79 -7.68
N GLN A 129 -4.30 15.90 -7.02
CA GLN A 129 -3.07 15.23 -7.43
C GLN A 129 -3.24 13.71 -7.39
N SER A 130 -2.54 13.03 -8.31
CA SER A 130 -2.47 11.58 -8.35
C SER A 130 -1.03 11.12 -8.48
N ILE A 131 -0.73 9.96 -7.92
CA ILE A 131 0.54 9.25 -8.13
C ILE A 131 0.24 7.82 -8.61
N LEU A 132 1.18 7.25 -9.36
CA LEU A 132 1.21 5.83 -9.66
C LEU A 132 2.28 5.17 -8.77
N ALA A 133 1.85 4.53 -7.69
CA ALA A 133 2.75 3.86 -6.76
C ALA A 133 3.02 2.43 -7.22
N SER A 134 4.28 2.01 -7.22
CA SER A 134 4.65 0.61 -7.44
C SER A 134 4.63 -0.15 -6.12
N VAL A 135 4.09 -1.36 -6.12
CA VAL A 135 4.17 -2.28 -4.99
C VAL A 135 4.97 -3.48 -5.44
N VAL A 136 6.06 -3.78 -4.74
CA VAL A 136 6.91 -4.93 -5.03
C VAL A 136 6.67 -5.97 -3.95
N LYS A 137 6.59 -7.23 -4.37
CA LYS A 137 6.42 -8.38 -3.50
C LYS A 137 7.40 -9.49 -3.86
N PHE A 138 8.09 -10.06 -2.89
CA PHE A 138 8.79 -11.33 -3.04
C PHE A 138 7.81 -12.49 -2.86
N VAL A 139 7.81 -13.44 -3.80
CA VAL A 139 7.01 -14.67 -3.72
C VAL A 139 7.94 -15.76 -3.22
N GLU A 140 7.67 -16.26 -2.01
CA GLU A 140 8.44 -17.37 -1.45
C GLU A 140 8.24 -18.62 -2.30
N GLN A 141 9.34 -19.34 -2.51
CA GLN A 141 9.31 -20.62 -3.21
C GLN A 141 8.80 -21.70 -2.25
N PRO A 142 7.79 -22.50 -2.62
CA PRO A 142 7.36 -23.63 -1.80
C PRO A 142 8.53 -24.58 -1.55
N GLU A 143 8.65 -25.09 -0.33
CA GLU A 143 9.73 -26.01 0.04
C GLU A 143 9.54 -27.38 -0.62
N HIS A 144 8.29 -27.76 -0.89
CA HIS A 144 7.95 -29.01 -1.55
C HIS A 144 7.06 -28.77 -2.78
N PRO A 145 7.38 -29.35 -3.96
CA PRO A 145 6.60 -29.18 -5.18
C PRO A 145 5.13 -29.63 -5.09
N GLN A 146 4.82 -30.51 -4.13
CA GLN A 146 3.45 -30.98 -3.87
C GLN A 146 2.63 -30.05 -2.98
N GLU A 147 3.25 -29.03 -2.39
CA GLU A 147 2.50 -28.02 -1.66
C GLU A 147 1.62 -27.22 -2.61
N LYS A 148 0.32 -27.18 -2.29
CA LYS A 148 -0.65 -26.36 -3.02
C LYS A 148 -0.19 -24.91 -2.99
N LYS A 149 -0.48 -24.17 -4.08
CA LYS A 149 -0.26 -22.71 -4.16
C LYS A 149 -0.66 -22.08 -2.82
N PRO A 150 0.26 -21.39 -2.10
CA PRO A 150 0.00 -20.95 -0.74
C PRO A 150 -1.23 -20.04 -0.70
N VAL A 151 -2.07 -20.20 0.32
CA VAL A 151 -3.23 -19.30 0.50
C VAL A 151 -2.71 -17.96 0.99
N ILE A 152 -2.46 -17.04 0.05
CA ILE A 152 -1.99 -15.70 0.38
C ILE A 152 -3.07 -14.91 1.11
N LYS A 153 -2.80 -14.58 2.37
CA LYS A 153 -3.64 -13.75 3.24
C LYS A 153 -3.10 -12.32 3.37
N ASP A 154 -2.11 -11.97 2.55
CA ASP A 154 -1.45 -10.68 2.56
C ASP A 154 -2.44 -9.56 2.22
N LYS A 155 -2.38 -8.53 3.04
CA LYS A 155 -3.19 -7.33 2.95
C LYS A 155 -2.26 -6.15 3.18
N PHE A 156 -2.43 -5.15 2.35
CA PHE A 156 -1.88 -3.85 2.67
C PHE A 156 -2.99 -2.81 2.73
N LYS A 157 -2.69 -1.74 3.42
CA LYS A 157 -3.60 -0.70 3.83
C LYS A 157 -2.95 0.63 3.52
N ILE A 158 -3.71 1.51 2.89
CA ILE A 158 -3.35 2.92 2.79
C ILE A 158 -4.12 3.65 3.88
N VAL A 159 -3.39 4.37 4.72
CA VAL A 159 -3.95 5.33 5.67
C VAL A 159 -3.70 6.75 5.18
N SER A 160 -4.53 7.68 5.62
CA SER A 160 -4.39 9.09 5.28
C SER A 160 -4.54 10.00 6.48
N LEU A 161 -3.96 11.18 6.38
CA LEU A 161 -4.15 12.31 7.29
C LEU A 161 -4.34 13.58 6.47
N LYS A 162 -5.32 14.41 6.82
CA LYS A 162 -5.47 15.74 6.24
C LYS A 162 -4.41 16.65 6.84
N VAL A 163 -3.66 17.36 5.99
CA VAL A 163 -2.59 18.27 6.40
C VAL A 163 -2.77 19.65 5.77
N LYS A 164 -1.97 20.62 6.22
CA LYS A 164 -1.93 21.96 5.63
C LYS A 164 -1.05 21.94 4.38
N GLU A 165 -1.22 22.97 3.55
CA GLU A 165 -0.26 23.24 2.47
C GLU A 165 1.11 23.59 3.06
N GLY A 166 2.19 23.20 2.37
CA GLY A 166 3.56 23.41 2.84
C GLY A 166 3.98 22.49 3.99
N THR A 167 3.11 21.58 4.48
CA THR A 167 3.53 20.55 5.43
C THR A 167 4.51 19.58 4.76
N GLU A 168 5.67 19.38 5.39
CA GLU A 168 6.61 18.32 5.03
C GLU A 168 6.27 17.02 5.75
N TYR A 169 6.60 15.88 5.14
CA TYR A 169 6.35 14.59 5.76
C TYR A 169 7.37 14.32 6.87
N SER A 170 6.90 14.06 8.10
CA SER A 170 7.71 13.56 9.22
C SER A 170 7.22 12.17 9.67
N ALA A 171 8.09 11.41 10.36
CA ALA A 171 7.73 10.09 10.89
C ALA A 171 6.62 10.18 11.95
N ASP A 172 6.63 11.25 12.74
CA ASP A 172 5.75 11.46 13.89
C ASP A 172 4.38 12.02 13.51
N LEU A 173 4.21 12.56 12.29
CA LEU A 173 2.97 13.19 11.82
C LEU A 173 1.71 12.32 12.02
N PHE A 174 1.83 11.01 11.76
CA PHE A 174 0.73 10.06 11.94
C PHE A 174 0.53 9.64 13.40
N GLU A 175 1.55 9.82 14.23
CA GLU A 175 1.53 9.48 15.64
C GLU A 175 0.99 10.61 16.51
N GLU A 176 1.27 11.86 16.14
CA GLU A 176 0.73 13.07 16.79
C GLU A 176 -0.76 13.25 16.52
N HIS A 177 -1.23 12.83 15.34
CA HIS A 177 -2.61 13.05 14.88
C HIS A 177 -3.42 11.76 14.70
N ARG A 178 -3.18 10.76 15.56
CA ARG A 178 -3.79 9.41 15.46
C ARG A 178 -5.31 9.43 15.30
N ASP A 179 -6.00 10.31 16.01
CA ASP A 179 -7.47 10.41 16.00
C ASP A 179 -8.03 10.90 14.65
N PHE A 180 -7.21 11.56 13.84
CA PHE A 180 -7.60 12.08 12.52
C PHE A 180 -7.14 11.20 11.35
N VAL A 181 -6.40 10.12 11.66
CA VAL A 181 -5.93 9.15 10.67
C VAL A 181 -7.11 8.30 10.20
N LEU A 182 -7.30 8.26 8.88
CA LEU A 182 -8.34 7.45 8.25
C LEU A 182 -7.77 6.25 7.52
N VAL A 183 -8.51 5.16 7.54
CA VAL A 183 -8.23 3.97 6.72
C VAL A 183 -8.87 4.14 5.36
N GLU A 184 -8.06 4.52 4.36
CA GLU A 184 -8.57 4.80 3.01
C GLU A 184 -8.93 3.53 2.26
N ARG A 185 -8.07 2.51 2.28
CA ARG A 185 -8.38 1.19 1.70
C ARG A 185 -7.56 0.09 2.33
N VAL A 186 -8.14 -1.10 2.32
CA VAL A 186 -7.44 -2.37 2.54
C VAL A 186 -7.54 -3.17 1.24
N LEU A 187 -6.40 -3.47 0.66
CA LEU A 187 -6.26 -4.17 -0.62
C LEU A 187 -5.74 -5.58 -0.37
N ARG A 188 -6.39 -6.55 -0.98
CA ARG A 188 -5.99 -7.97 -0.91
C ARG A 188 -5.03 -8.29 -2.04
N VAL A 189 -4.01 -9.10 -1.75
CA VAL A 189 -3.11 -9.61 -2.77
C VAL A 189 -3.80 -10.75 -3.53
N VAL A 190 -3.72 -10.72 -4.85
CA VAL A 190 -4.21 -11.77 -5.75
C VAL A 190 -3.11 -12.08 -6.74
N PHE A 191 -2.81 -13.37 -6.90
CA PHE A 191 -1.84 -13.83 -7.87
C PHE A 191 -2.53 -14.26 -9.17
N LEU A 192 -1.95 -13.82 -10.28
CA LEU A 192 -2.34 -14.17 -11.62
C LEU A 192 -1.34 -15.18 -12.18
N ASP A 193 -1.87 -16.13 -12.94
CA ASP A 193 -1.06 -17.10 -13.66
C ASP A 193 -0.50 -16.43 -14.94
N PRO A 194 0.83 -16.38 -15.14
CA PRO A 194 1.42 -15.73 -16.31
C PRO A 194 1.03 -16.42 -17.63
N GLU A 195 0.77 -17.73 -17.60
CA GLU A 195 0.42 -18.52 -18.78
C GLU A 195 -1.06 -18.38 -19.17
N ARG A 196 -1.91 -17.92 -18.24
CA ARG A 196 -3.34 -17.79 -18.47
C ARG A 196 -3.71 -16.35 -18.82
N PRO A 197 -4.05 -16.04 -20.09
CA PRO A 197 -4.46 -14.69 -20.46
C PRO A 197 -5.73 -14.29 -19.72
N SER A 198 -5.76 -13.05 -19.23
CA SER A 198 -6.92 -12.48 -18.56
C SER A 198 -6.92 -10.96 -18.68
N LYS A 199 -8.11 -10.35 -18.65
CA LYS A 199 -8.25 -8.88 -18.67
C LYS A 199 -7.51 -8.21 -17.51
N GLU A 200 -7.39 -8.87 -16.36
CA GLU A 200 -6.66 -8.32 -15.22
C GLU A 200 -5.14 -8.39 -15.40
N LEU A 201 -4.64 -9.42 -16.09
CA LEU A 201 -3.24 -9.54 -16.45
C LEU A 201 -2.82 -8.44 -17.44
N GLU A 202 -3.61 -8.18 -18.47
CA GLU A 202 -3.36 -7.10 -19.43
C GLU A 202 -3.33 -5.73 -18.76
N LYS A 203 -4.33 -5.44 -17.90
CA LYS A 203 -4.35 -4.19 -17.13
C LYS A 203 -3.17 -4.07 -16.16
N LEU A 204 -2.70 -5.19 -15.59
CA LEU A 204 -1.52 -5.20 -14.73
C LEU A 204 -0.27 -4.83 -15.53
N LYS A 205 -0.01 -5.50 -16.65
CA LYS A 205 1.13 -5.22 -17.54
C LYS A 205 1.17 -3.76 -17.98
N LYS A 206 0.05 -3.23 -18.50
CA LYS A 206 -0.08 -1.83 -18.91
C LYS A 206 0.25 -0.84 -17.78
N ARG A 207 -0.18 -1.13 -16.55
CA ARG A 207 0.10 -0.25 -15.39
C ARG A 207 1.56 -0.33 -14.95
N LEU A 208 2.22 -1.48 -15.11
CA LEU A 208 3.64 -1.63 -14.82
C LEU A 208 4.48 -0.84 -15.82
N GLU A 209 4.17 -0.96 -17.11
CA GLU A 209 4.80 -0.17 -18.18
C GLU A 209 4.64 1.34 -17.93
N GLU A 210 3.44 1.82 -17.57
CA GLU A 210 3.23 3.22 -17.20
C GLU A 210 4.07 3.64 -15.99
N ALA A 211 4.15 2.79 -14.96
CA ALA A 211 4.95 3.07 -13.76
C ALA A 211 6.45 3.11 -14.06
N GLU A 212 6.94 2.26 -14.96
CA GLU A 212 8.32 2.26 -15.43
C GLU A 212 8.63 3.49 -16.29
N ALA A 213 7.74 3.86 -17.20
CA ALA A 213 7.88 5.08 -18.01
C ALA A 213 7.94 6.34 -17.13
N ILE A 214 7.09 6.45 -16.10
CA ILE A 214 7.14 7.57 -15.14
C ILE A 214 8.48 7.60 -14.40
N LYS A 215 9.00 6.44 -13.97
CA LYS A 215 10.32 6.38 -13.31
C LYS A 215 11.47 6.75 -14.24
N GLN A 216 11.43 6.31 -15.50
CA GLN A 216 12.44 6.68 -16.49
C GLN A 216 12.38 8.17 -16.82
N ALA A 217 11.18 8.73 -16.97
CA ALA A 217 10.97 10.15 -17.20
C ALA A 217 11.40 11.02 -16.01
N GLN A 218 11.45 10.49 -14.79
CA GLN A 218 12.04 11.20 -13.65
C GLN A 218 13.58 11.15 -13.63
N LYS A 219 14.19 10.13 -14.25
CA LYS A 219 15.65 10.01 -14.35
C LYS A 219 16.23 10.86 -15.48
N LYS A 220 15.55 10.92 -16.62
CA LYS A 220 16.03 11.61 -17.83
C LYS A 220 16.35 13.12 -17.64
N PRO A 221 15.54 13.92 -16.91
CA PRO A 221 15.84 15.33 -16.64
C PRO A 221 17.10 15.57 -15.80
N GLN A 222 17.62 14.54 -15.11
CA GLN A 222 18.86 14.65 -14.31
C GLN A 222 20.13 14.27 -15.09
N GLU A 223 20.02 13.67 -16.27
CA GLU A 223 21.20 13.34 -17.11
C GLU A 223 21.58 14.48 -18.07
N ASP A 224 20.61 15.23 -18.60
CA ASP A 224 20.87 16.34 -19.54
C ASP A 224 21.38 17.62 -18.85
N ASN A 225 21.37 17.70 -17.51
CA ASN A 225 21.95 18.81 -16.74
C ASN A 225 23.29 18.44 -16.08
N LYS A 226 23.97 17.40 -16.57
CA LYS A 226 25.38 17.14 -16.27
C LYS A 226 26.27 17.87 -17.28
N GLU A 227 26.25 19.19 -17.23
CA GLU A 227 27.41 19.95 -17.68
C GLU A 227 28.54 19.66 -16.68
N ALA A 228 29.60 19.05 -17.18
CA ALA A 228 30.70 18.52 -16.40
C ALA A 228 31.35 19.63 -15.56
N LYS A 229 31.04 19.67 -14.26
CA LYS A 229 31.99 20.16 -13.27
C LYS A 229 32.84 18.96 -12.85
N PRO A 230 34.18 18.97 -13.09
CA PRO A 230 35.04 17.91 -12.59
C PRO A 230 34.92 17.89 -11.06
N ALA A 231 34.61 16.72 -10.50
CA ALA A 231 34.68 16.50 -9.07
C ALA A 231 36.13 16.71 -8.60
N PRO A 232 36.38 17.25 -7.39
CA PRO A 232 37.74 17.40 -6.87
C PRO A 232 38.39 16.01 -6.76
N GLU A 233 39.47 15.85 -7.51
CA GLU A 233 40.18 14.61 -7.85
C GLU A 233 40.70 13.81 -6.63
N GLY A 234 40.66 14.37 -5.41
CA GLY A 234 41.23 13.74 -4.20
C GLY A 234 40.37 12.66 -3.53
N ILE A 235 39.05 12.61 -3.75
CA ILE A 235 38.18 11.64 -3.02
C ILE A 235 38.20 10.25 -3.69
N ILE A 236 38.36 10.20 -5.01
CA ILE A 236 38.33 8.93 -5.76
C ILE A 236 39.59 8.12 -5.48
N ASP A 237 40.74 8.79 -5.38
CA ASP A 237 42.02 8.15 -5.07
C ASP A 237 42.05 7.63 -3.61
N GLU A 238 41.49 8.37 -2.66
CA GLU A 238 41.46 7.95 -1.25
C GLU A 238 40.62 6.66 -1.03
N TRP A 239 39.54 6.47 -1.79
CA TRP A 239 38.71 5.27 -1.71
C TRP A 239 39.36 4.06 -2.38
N LYS A 240 40.14 4.30 -3.44
CA LYS A 240 40.89 3.26 -4.15
C LYS A 240 42.05 2.75 -3.30
N GLU A 241 42.78 3.67 -2.68
CA GLU A 241 43.89 3.34 -1.76
C GLU A 241 43.40 2.62 -0.49
N ARG A 242 42.25 3.05 0.09
CA ARG A 242 41.64 2.31 1.22
C ARG A 242 41.27 0.89 0.87
N ARG A 243 40.77 0.64 -0.35
CA ARG A 243 40.38 -0.69 -0.80
C ARG A 243 41.60 -1.59 -1.03
N GLU A 244 42.64 -1.07 -1.67
CA GLU A 244 43.90 -1.81 -1.88
C GLU A 244 44.59 -2.15 -0.55
N LYS A 245 44.62 -1.21 0.40
CA LYS A 245 45.16 -1.45 1.75
C LYS A 245 44.37 -2.47 2.56
N TYR A 246 43.09 -2.65 2.27
CA TYR A 246 42.26 -3.69 2.88
C TYR A 246 42.54 -5.07 2.25
N LEU A 247 42.72 -5.12 0.92
CA LEU A 247 43.10 -6.34 0.21
C LEU A 247 44.50 -6.82 0.56
N ALA A 248 45.47 -5.92 0.71
CA ALA A 248 46.84 -6.27 1.10
C ALA A 248 46.89 -6.93 2.49
N ARG A 249 46.15 -6.39 3.46
CA ARG A 249 46.04 -6.99 4.81
C ARG A 249 45.41 -8.38 4.80
N GLN A 250 44.45 -8.63 3.92
CA GLN A 250 43.85 -9.96 3.78
C GLN A 250 44.81 -10.96 3.13
N GLN A 251 45.78 -10.51 2.33
CA GLN A 251 46.80 -11.39 1.77
C GLN A 251 47.92 -11.68 2.77
N GLU A 252 48.30 -10.73 3.62
CA GLU A 252 49.30 -10.95 4.69
C GLU A 252 48.77 -11.87 5.80
N GLU A 253 47.52 -11.71 6.22
CA GLU A 253 46.90 -12.52 7.29
C GLU A 253 46.66 -14.00 6.88
N VAL A 254 46.68 -14.30 5.58
CA VAL A 254 46.60 -15.67 5.04
C VAL A 254 47.97 -16.34 4.92
N VAL A 255 49.06 -15.58 4.89
CA VAL A 255 50.43 -16.12 4.76
C VAL A 255 51.09 -16.41 6.12
N GLU A 256 50.60 -15.82 7.21
CA GLU A 256 51.13 -16.04 8.57
C GLU A 256 50.49 -17.23 9.32
N SER A 257 49.66 -18.03 8.62
CA SER A 257 49.00 -19.23 9.18
C SER A 257 49.40 -20.55 8.50
N PHE A 258 50.58 -20.59 7.88
CA PHE A 258 51.27 -21.82 7.45
C PHE A 258 52.68 -21.92 8.04
#